data_AF-A0A2C9LA16-F1
#
_entry.id   AF-A0A2C9LA16-F1
#
_cell.length_a   1.000
_cell.length_b   1.000
_cell.length_c   1.000
_cell.angle_alpha   90.00
_cell.angle_beta   90.00
_cell.angle_gamma   90.00
#
_symmetry.space_group_name_H-M   'P 1'
#
loop_
_entity.id
_entity.type
_entity.pdbx_description
1 polymer ?
#
loop_
_entity_poly.entity_id
_entity_poly.type
_entity_poly.pdbx_seq_one_letter_code
_entity_poly.pdbx_strand_id
1 'polypeptide(L)'
;MSPGEMQRLSFVRLFFHKPPFAILDEATSQVSQEMEALLYKTCCDLGITYLSIGHRTTIRPFHDLELQLKEDGSWLLHSLEGSINSSRI
;
A
#
# COMPACT_ATOMS: atom_id res chain seq x y z
N MET A 1 0.85 -7.73 -22.11
CA MET A 1 1.17 -7.85 -20.68
C MET A 1 -0.12 -8.06 -19.92
N SER A 2 -0.17 -9.02 -19.00
CA SER A 2 -1.33 -9.19 -18.13
C SER A 2 -1.49 -7.98 -17.19
N PRO A 3 -2.70 -7.70 -16.68
CA PRO A 3 -2.93 -6.62 -15.71
C PRO A 3 -1.98 -6.71 -14.50
N GLY A 4 -1.76 -7.90 -13.95
CA GLY A 4 -0.82 -8.12 -12.85
C GLY A 4 0.65 -7.86 -13.23
N GLU A 5 1.07 -8.13 -14.47
CA GLU A 5 2.41 -7.76 -14.95
C GLU A 5 2.59 -6.24 -15.05
N MET A 6 1.57 -5.52 -15.52
CA MET A 6 1.61 -4.05 -15.60
C MET A 6 1.71 -3.43 -14.21
N GLN A 7 0.96 -3.95 -13.22
CA GLN A 7 1.08 -3.52 -11.83
C GLN A 7 2.49 -3.74 -11.28
N ARG A 8 3.08 -4.91 -11.50
CA ARG A 8 4.47 -5.17 -11.10
C ARG A 8 5.45 -4.21 -11.76
N LEU A 9 5.29 -3.91 -13.05
CA LEU A 9 6.14 -2.95 -13.75
C LEU A 9 6.02 -1.53 -13.18
N SER A 10 4.81 -1.11 -12.79
CA SER A 10 4.59 0.17 -12.11
C SER A 10 5.34 0.25 -10.78
N PHE A 11 5.36 -0.84 -10.01
CA PHE A 11 6.17 -0.93 -8.78
C PHE A 11 7.67 -0.93 -9.05
N VAL A 12 8.14 -1.59 -10.12
CA VAL A 12 9.56 -1.50 -10.52
C VAL A 12 9.96 -0.05 -10.76
N ARG A 13 9.11 0.73 -11.45
CA ARG A 13 9.34 2.17 -11.64
C ARG A 13 9.35 2.94 -10.32
N LEU A 14 8.41 2.64 -9.41
CA LEU A 14 8.39 3.24 -8.07
C LEU A 14 9.70 2.99 -7.30
N PHE A 15 10.15 1.74 -7.28
CA PHE A 15 11.36 1.33 -6.56
C PHE A 15 12.64 1.90 -7.17
N PHE A 16 12.67 2.08 -8.50
CA PHE A 16 13.80 2.71 -9.18
C PHE A 16 13.96 4.18 -8.76
N HIS A 17 12.86 4.92 -8.68
CA HIS A 17 12.90 6.35 -8.37
C HIS A 17 12.98 6.67 -6.87
N LYS A 18 12.53 5.77 -5.99
CA LYS A 18 12.52 5.96 -4.53
C LYS A 18 11.99 7.33 -4.10
N PRO A 19 10.78 7.74 -4.54
CA PRO A 19 10.25 9.04 -4.15
C PRO A 19 9.97 9.07 -2.64
N PRO A 20 10.03 10.25 -2.00
CA PRO A 20 9.67 10.37 -0.59
C PRO A 20 8.19 10.02 -0.35
N PHE A 21 7.32 10.28 -1.33
CA PHE A 21 5.89 9.98 -1.27
C PHE A 21 5.37 9.32 -2.56
N ALA A 22 4.47 8.36 -2.42
CA ALA A 22 3.77 7.71 -3.52
C ALA A 22 2.26 7.56 -3.24
N ILE A 23 1.44 7.71 -4.29
CA ILE A 23 0.01 7.41 -4.25
C ILE A 23 -0.23 6.14 -5.07
N LEU A 24 -0.85 5.14 -4.46
CA LEU A 24 -1.06 3.81 -5.03
C LEU A 24 -2.57 3.55 -5.17
N ASP A 25 -3.12 3.78 -6.36
CA ASP A 25 -4.54 3.56 -6.64
C ASP A 25 -4.78 2.15 -7.17
N GLU A 26 -5.39 1.29 -6.35
CA GLU A 26 -5.65 -0.13 -6.64
C GLU A 26 -4.42 -0.90 -7.18
N ALA A 27 -3.22 -0.49 -6.80
CA ALA A 27 -1.99 -0.92 -7.45
C ALA A 27 -1.67 -2.42 -7.28
N THR A 28 -2.37 -3.12 -6.37
CA THR A 28 -2.18 -4.55 -6.07
C THR A 28 -3.44 -5.39 -6.31
N SER A 29 -4.47 -4.85 -6.95
CA SER A 29 -5.75 -5.54 -7.16
C SER A 29 -5.65 -6.79 -8.04
N GLN A 30 -4.61 -6.91 -8.87
CA GLN A 30 -4.42 -8.00 -9.84
C GLN A 30 -3.15 -8.82 -9.58
N VAL A 31 -2.57 -8.73 -8.39
CA VAL A 31 -1.43 -9.55 -7.95
C VAL A 31 -1.83 -10.46 -6.78
N SER A 32 -1.08 -11.55 -6.58
CA SER A 32 -1.33 -12.46 -5.45
C SER A 32 -1.05 -11.79 -4.10
N GLN A 33 -1.57 -12.38 -3.02
CA GLN A 33 -1.33 -11.89 -1.65
C GLN A 33 0.15 -11.88 -1.28
N GLU A 34 0.91 -12.89 -1.70
CA GLU A 34 2.35 -12.98 -1.42
C GLU A 34 3.12 -11.87 -2.13
N MET A 35 2.73 -11.56 -3.37
CA MET A 35 3.32 -10.47 -4.14
C MET A 35 2.95 -9.11 -3.53
N GLU A 36 1.69 -8.91 -3.14
CA GLU A 36 1.25 -7.68 -2.45
C GLU A 36 2.08 -7.41 -1.19
N ALA A 37 2.28 -8.44 -0.36
CA ALA A 37 3.11 -8.32 0.84
C ALA A 37 4.57 -7.95 0.52
N LEU A 38 5.14 -8.56 -0.52
CA LEU A 38 6.50 -8.23 -0.98
C LEU A 38 6.60 -6.78 -1.46
N LEU A 39 5.62 -6.29 -2.22
CA LEU A 39 5.61 -4.94 -2.79
C LEU A 39 5.55 -3.88 -1.70
N TYR A 40 4.61 -4.01 -0.74
CA TYR A 40 4.50 -3.07 0.37
C TYR A 40 5.70 -3.11 1.30
N LYS A 41 6.21 -4.30 1.62
CA LYS A 41 7.45 -4.44 2.42
C LYS A 41 8.63 -3.74 1.73
N THR A 42 8.75 -3.88 0.41
CA THR A 42 9.81 -3.21 -0.36
C THR A 42 9.68 -1.69 -0.31
N CYS A 43 8.46 -1.12 -0.36
CA CYS A 43 8.26 0.31 -0.13
C CYS A 43 8.82 0.75 1.23
N CYS A 44 8.51 0.00 2.29
CA CYS A 44 8.97 0.29 3.65
C CYS A 44 10.50 0.17 3.79
N ASP A 45 11.10 -0.86 3.19
CA ASP A 45 12.56 -1.07 3.20
C ASP A 45 13.30 0.03 2.42
N LEU A 46 12.67 0.58 1.38
CA LEU A 46 13.22 1.70 0.60
C LEU A 46 12.92 3.09 1.23
N GLY A 47 12.21 3.15 2.35
CA GLY A 47 11.85 4.41 3.01
C GLY A 47 10.84 5.25 2.23
N ILE A 48 10.05 4.62 1.36
CA ILE A 48 9.01 5.30 0.58
C ILE A 48 7.77 5.42 1.46
N THR A 49 7.32 6.65 1.74
CA THR A 49 6.01 6.87 2.35
C THR A 49 4.93 6.71 1.28
N TYR A 50 3.84 6.03 1.58
CA TYR A 50 2.76 5.82 0.61
C TYR A 50 1.37 6.02 1.19
N LEU A 51 0.48 6.46 0.33
CA LEU A 51 -0.97 6.41 0.50
C LEU A 51 -1.51 5.40 -0.51
N SER A 52 -2.13 4.33 -0.05
CA SER A 52 -2.76 3.35 -0.94
C SER A 52 -4.27 3.36 -0.83
N ILE A 53 -4.92 3.05 -1.95
CA ILE A 53 -6.36 2.84 -2.07
C ILE A 53 -6.55 1.38 -2.44
N GLY A 54 -7.32 0.66 -1.62
CA GLY A 54 -7.60 -0.74 -1.88
C GLY A 54 -8.76 -1.26 -1.04
N HIS A 55 -9.45 -2.25 -1.59
CA HIS A 55 -10.62 -2.87 -0.94
C HIS A 55 -10.26 -4.09 -0.09
N ARG A 56 -9.04 -4.62 -0.22
CA ARG A 56 -8.62 -5.85 0.44
C ARG A 56 -8.05 -5.55 1.82
N THR A 57 -8.62 -6.15 2.86
CA THR A 57 -8.15 -6.01 4.25
C THR A 57 -6.72 -6.55 4.46
N THR A 58 -6.19 -7.33 3.52
CA THR A 58 -4.82 -7.86 3.53
C THR A 58 -3.74 -6.78 3.45
N ILE A 59 -4.07 -5.55 3.05
CA ILE A 59 -3.11 -4.43 3.01
C ILE A 59 -2.92 -3.75 4.37
N ARG A 60 -3.85 -3.93 5.31
CA ARG A 60 -3.85 -3.28 6.63
C ARG A 60 -2.54 -3.47 7.42
N PRO A 61 -1.92 -4.67 7.47
CA PRO A 61 -0.68 -4.86 8.22
C PRO A 61 0.49 -3.98 7.75
N PHE A 62 0.40 -3.42 6.54
CA PHE A 62 1.44 -2.57 5.96
C PHE A 62 1.16 -1.06 6.14
N HIS A 63 0.05 -0.67 6.77
CA HIS A 63 -0.35 0.73 6.93
C HIS A 63 -0.44 1.11 8.40
N ASP A 64 0.01 2.32 8.75
CA ASP A 64 -0.08 2.85 10.12
C ASP A 64 -1.46 3.46 10.41
N LEU A 65 -2.12 3.98 9.37
CA LEU A 65 -3.42 4.64 9.45
C LEU A 65 -4.37 4.03 8.42
N GLU A 66 -5.64 3.88 8.79
CA GLU A 66 -6.72 3.54 7.86
C GLU A 66 -7.78 4.64 7.87
N LEU A 67 -8.07 5.17 6.68
CA LEU A 67 -9.20 6.06 6.43
C LEU A 67 -10.34 5.24 5.81
N GLN A 68 -11.43 5.07 6.57
CA GLN A 68 -12.66 4.45 6.08
C GLN A 68 -13.64 5.53 5.63
N LEU A 69 -14.05 5.49 4.37
CA LEU A 69 -15.13 6.33 3.82
C LEU A 69 -16.44 5.53 3.87
N LYS A 70 -17.50 6.12 4.43
CA LYS A 70 -18.84 5.52 4.51
C LYS A 70 -19.76 6.06 3.41
N GLU A 71 -20.83 5.32 3.12
CA GLU A 71 -21.81 5.66 2.08
C GLU A 71 -22.58 6.96 2.36
N ASP A 72 -22.73 7.33 3.64
CA ASP A 72 -23.37 8.58 4.07
C ASP A 72 -22.45 9.81 3.93
N GLY A 73 -21.26 9.65 3.35
CA GLY A 73 -20.25 10.68 3.20
C GLY A 73 -19.45 10.97 4.47
N SER A 74 -19.75 10.29 5.58
CA SER A 74 -18.92 10.35 6.79
C SER A 74 -17.64 9.54 6.61
N TRP A 75 -16.62 9.85 7.43
CA TRP A 75 -15.34 9.17 7.39
C TRP A 75 -14.81 8.92 8.79
N LEU A 76 -13.98 7.88 8.93
CA LEU A 76 -13.29 7.51 10.17
C LEU A 76 -11.82 7.30 9.87
N LEU A 77 -10.95 8.06 10.55
CA LEU A 77 -9.51 7.82 10.55
C LEU A 77 -9.14 7.12 11.86
N HIS A 78 -8.44 5.99 11.79
CA HIS A 78 -7.92 5.32 12.96
C HIS A 78 -6.50 4.82 12.75
N SER A 79 -5.75 4.74 13.85
CA SER A 79 -4.43 4.13 13.88
C SER A 79 -4.58 2.60 13.86
N LEU A 80 -3.80 1.94 13.03
CA LEU A 80 -3.73 0.48 12.97
C LEU A 80 -2.63 0.01 13.94
N GLU A 81 -3.04 -0.45 15.12
CA GLU A 81 -2.13 -1.09 16.07
C GLU A 81 -1.55 -2.38 15.46
N GLY A 82 -0.22 -2.53 15.51
CA GLY A 82 0.47 -3.70 14.94
C GLY A 82 0.88 -3.59 13.47
N SER A 83 0.82 -2.40 12.88
CA SER A 83 1.48 -2.12 11.59
C SER A 83 2.97 -2.49 11.66
N ILE A 84 3.46 -3.19 10.63
CA ILE A 84 4.87 -3.56 10.50
C ILE A 84 5.77 -2.30 10.49
N ASN A 85 5.22 -1.13 10.16
CA ASN A 85 5.96 0.13 10.10
C ASN A 85 6.04 0.87 11.44
N SER A 86 5.15 0.57 12.39
CA SER A 86 5.05 1.28 13.68
C SER A 86 6.27 1.05 14.60
N SER A 87 7.09 0.03 14.33
CA SER A 87 8.29 -0.29 15.13
C SER A 87 9.54 0.56 14.77
N ARG A 88 9.42 1.58 13.92
CA ARG A 88 10.54 2.37 13.40
C ARG A 88 10.55 3.85 13.80
N ILE A 89 9.71 4.27 14.75
CA ILE A 89 9.70 5.66 15.28
C ILE A 89 10.27 5.68 16.70
#